data_AF-A0A0T6B1T2-F1
#
_entry.id   AF-A0A0T6B1T2-F1
#
_cell.length_a   1.000
_cell.length_b   1.000
_cell.length_c   1.000
_cell.angle_alpha   90.00
_cell.angle_beta   90.00
_cell.angle_gamma   90.00
#
_symmetry.space_group_name_H-M   'P 1'
#
loop_
_entity.id
_entity.type
_entity.pdbx_description
1 polymer ?
#
loop_
_entity_poly.entity_id
_entity_poly.type
_entity_poly.pdbx_seq_one_letter_code
_entity_poly.pdbx_strand_id
1 'polypeptide(L)'
;MYPARIILKMLTNTENLLLQNSTCSLRCSIQARQFSNKMEKRKEYYGRKLVGFSMEQMYRVVADVANYKEFIPFCKTSTVLYENHKRLIAELQIGFPPICESYTSDVQLAKP
;
A
#
# COMPACT_ATOMS: atom_id res chain seq x y z
N MET A 1 2.44 14.48 -23.01
CA MET A 1 1.79 13.22 -22.59
C MET A 1 2.78 12.47 -21.70
N TYR A 2 2.97 12.93 -20.46
CA TYR A 2 3.95 12.33 -19.54
C TYR A 2 3.27 11.29 -18.63
N PRO A 3 3.94 10.14 -18.36
CA PRO A 3 3.44 9.17 -17.42
C PRO A 3 3.70 9.71 -16.00
N ALA A 4 2.65 10.10 -15.28
CA ALA A 4 2.74 10.28 -13.83
C ALA A 4 3.00 8.90 -13.18
N ARG A 5 4.27 8.50 -13.11
CA ARG A 5 4.72 7.32 -12.36
C ARG A 5 4.72 7.69 -10.87
N ILE A 6 3.54 7.63 -10.25
CA ILE A 6 3.42 7.75 -8.80
C ILE A 6 3.77 6.37 -8.23
N ILE A 7 5.00 6.22 -7.75
CA ILE A 7 5.45 5.00 -7.09
C ILE A 7 5.05 5.10 -5.63
N LEU A 8 3.84 4.65 -5.27
CA LEU A 8 3.52 4.35 -3.88
C LEU A 8 4.29 3.08 -3.49
N LYS A 9 5.47 3.25 -2.90
CA LYS A 9 6.15 2.13 -2.23
C LYS A 9 5.39 1.88 -0.94
N MET A 10 4.56 0.85 -0.95
CA MET A 10 3.98 0.28 0.25
C MET A 10 5.14 -0.33 1.04
N LEU A 11 5.51 0.29 2.17
CA LEU A 11 6.33 -0.39 3.16
C LEU A 11 5.38 -1.31 3.92
N THR A 12 5.14 -2.49 3.36
CA THR A 12 4.50 -3.55 4.12
C THR A 12 5.48 -3.90 5.24
N ASN A 13 5.12 -3.60 6.49
CA ASN A 13 5.72 -4.30 7.63
C ASN A 13 5.29 -5.77 7.49
N THR A 14 6.02 -6.55 6.71
CA THR A 14 5.82 -8.01 6.54
C THR A 14 6.37 -8.79 7.73
N GLU A 15 6.30 -8.22 8.92
CA GLU A 15 6.43 -8.96 10.16
C GLU A 15 5.20 -8.65 11.01
N ASN A 16 4.40 -9.68 11.28
CA ASN A 16 3.32 -9.75 12.28
C ASN A 16 1.86 -9.62 11.83
N LEU A 17 1.41 -10.33 10.79
CA LEU A 17 -0.02 -10.68 10.67
C LEU A 17 -0.28 -12.11 10.13
N LEU A 18 0.55 -13.09 10.51
CA LEU A 18 0.20 -14.53 10.47
C LEU A 18 0.76 -15.28 11.69
N LEU A 19 0.67 -14.68 12.87
CA LEU A 19 0.92 -15.36 14.14
C LEU A 19 -0.31 -15.32 15.05
N GLN A 20 -1.51 -15.56 14.51
CA GLN A 20 -2.61 -16.05 15.34
C GLN A 20 -3.44 -17.05 14.55
N ASN A 21 -3.74 -18.18 15.21
CA ASN A 21 -4.80 -19.15 14.87
C ASN A 21 -4.36 -20.44 14.15
N SER A 22 -3.64 -21.30 14.87
CA SER A 22 -3.96 -22.74 14.92
C SER A 22 -3.06 -23.50 15.91
N THR A 23 -3.22 -23.27 17.22
CA THR A 23 -2.95 -24.32 18.21
C THR A 23 -4.25 -25.09 18.46
N CYS A 24 -4.69 -25.85 17.47
CA CYS A 24 -5.59 -26.97 17.73
C CYS A 24 -4.77 -28.24 17.60
N SER A 25 -4.70 -28.94 18.74
CA SER A 25 -4.23 -30.30 18.96
C SER A 25 -4.11 -31.13 17.68
N LEU A 26 -2.93 -31.71 17.45
CA LEU A 26 -2.74 -33.16 17.43
C LEU A 26 -1.29 -33.49 17.08
N ARG A 27 -0.71 -34.41 17.87
CA ARG A 27 0.59 -35.04 17.61
C ARG A 27 0.57 -35.70 16.23
N CYS A 28 1.51 -35.34 15.36
CA CYS A 28 1.90 -36.19 14.25
C CYS A 28 3.42 -36.12 14.08
N SER A 29 4.07 -37.22 14.44
CA SER A 29 5.52 -37.41 14.40
C SER A 29 6.01 -37.54 12.97
N ILE A 30 7.00 -36.72 12.63
CA ILE A 30 7.97 -36.91 11.55
C ILE A 30 7.36 -36.90 10.13
N GLN A 31 7.40 -35.73 9.48
CA GLN A 31 7.65 -35.65 8.05
C GLN A 31 8.32 -34.31 7.74
N ALA A 32 9.59 -34.38 7.37
CA ALA A 32 10.33 -33.27 6.78
C ALA A 32 9.57 -32.77 5.55
N ARG A 33 8.86 -31.65 5.68
CA ARG A 33 8.41 -30.88 4.52
C ARG A 33 9.46 -29.83 4.26
N GLN A 34 10.20 -30.04 3.17
CA GLN A 34 11.01 -29.00 2.55
C GLN A 34 10.10 -27.80 2.32
N PHE A 35 10.20 -26.79 3.19
CA PHE A 35 9.53 -25.52 3.00
C PHE A 35 10.23 -24.86 1.82
N SER A 36 9.68 -25.09 0.63
CA SER A 36 10.15 -24.49 -0.61
C SER A 36 10.27 -22.99 -0.34
N ASN A 37 11.50 -22.47 -0.39
CA ASN A 37 11.79 -21.04 -0.30
C ASN A 37 11.02 -20.34 -1.43
N LYS A 38 9.78 -19.96 -1.14
CA LYS A 38 8.93 -19.20 -2.03
C LYS A 38 9.49 -17.79 -1.99
N MET A 39 10.53 -17.53 -2.78
CA MET A 39 10.93 -16.15 -3.08
C MET A 39 9.67 -15.41 -3.48
N GLU A 40 9.27 -14.43 -2.67
CA GLU A 40 8.13 -13.58 -2.95
C GLU A 40 8.37 -12.92 -4.30
N LYS A 41 7.67 -13.40 -5.33
CA LYS A 41 7.66 -12.76 -6.64
C LYS A 41 6.99 -11.40 -6.46
N ARG A 42 7.76 -10.32 -6.55
CA ARG A 42 7.22 -8.95 -6.63
C ARG A 42 6.19 -8.90 -7.75
N LYS A 43 4.95 -8.57 -7.41
CA LYS A 43 3.87 -8.35 -8.39
C LYS A 43 3.76 -6.85 -8.64
N GLU A 44 3.95 -6.45 -9.89
CA GLU A 44 3.75 -5.07 -10.33
C GLU A 44 2.47 -5.01 -11.17
N TYR A 45 1.63 -4.02 -10.89
CA TYR A 45 0.39 -3.77 -11.62
C TYR A 45 0.46 -2.40 -12.31
N TYR A 46 -0.02 -2.31 -13.54
CA TYR A 46 -0.07 -1.06 -14.30
C TYR A 46 -1.46 -0.86 -14.93
N GLY A 47 -1.91 0.40 -14.97
CA GLY A 47 -3.15 0.81 -15.62
C GLY A 47 -3.00 2.20 -16.22
N ARG A 48 -3.78 2.52 -17.26
CA ARG A 48 -3.81 3.85 -17.88
C ARG A 48 -5.24 4.25 -18.24
N LYS A 49 -5.57 5.53 -18.08
CA LYS A 49 -6.87 6.10 -18.48
C LYS A 49 -6.67 7.53 -18.97
N LEU A 50 -7.35 7.90 -20.06
CA LEU A 50 -7.39 9.28 -20.54
C LEU A 50 -8.38 10.09 -19.69
N VAL A 51 -7.97 11.28 -19.27
CA VAL A 51 -8.78 12.20 -18.45
C VAL A 51 -8.72 13.61 -19.04
N GLY A 52 -9.80 14.37 -18.89
CA GLY A 52 -9.93 15.75 -19.39
C GLY A 52 -9.41 16.81 -18.42
N PHE A 53 -8.33 16.53 -17.69
CA PHE A 53 -7.75 17.43 -16.68
C PHE A 53 -6.30 17.78 -17.01
N SER A 54 -5.86 18.94 -16.55
CA SER A 54 -4.46 19.35 -16.69
C SER A 54 -3.53 18.49 -15.83
N MET A 55 -2.24 18.51 -16.14
CA MET A 55 -1.24 17.76 -15.37
C MET A 55 -1.13 18.26 -13.93
N GLU A 56 -1.23 19.57 -13.73
CA GLU A 56 -1.18 20.22 -12.42
C GLU A 56 -2.42 19.85 -11.60
N GLN A 57 -3.59 19.78 -12.23
CA GLN A 57 -4.82 19.34 -11.56
C GLN A 57 -4.69 17.91 -11.07
N MET A 58 -4.21 16.99 -11.92
CA MET A 58 -4.01 15.59 -11.52
C MET A 58 -2.96 15.45 -10.42
N TYR A 59 -1.86 16.21 -10.52
CA TYR A 59 -0.82 16.22 -9.50
C TYR A 59 -1.39 16.67 -8.15
N ARG A 60 -2.19 17.74 -8.10
CA ARG A 60 -2.76 18.26 -6.84
C ARG A 60 -3.64 17.23 -6.14
N VAL A 61 -4.42 16.45 -6.89
CA VAL A 61 -5.28 15.40 -6.32
C VAL A 61 -4.46 14.29 -5.67
N VAL A 62 -3.37 13.85 -6.31
CA VAL A 62 -2.54 12.75 -5.78
C VAL A 62 -1.57 13.24 -4.70
N ALA A 63 -1.11 14.48 -4.76
CA ALA A 63 -0.22 15.04 -3.74
C ALA A 63 -0.93 15.19 -2.39
N ASP A 64 -2.26 15.37 -2.39
CA ASP A 64 -3.07 15.57 -1.20
C ASP A 64 -3.47 14.24 -0.52
N VAL A 65 -2.45 13.57 0.04
CA VAL A 65 -2.62 12.27 0.71
C VAL A 65 -3.45 12.37 1.99
N ALA A 66 -3.46 13.52 2.65
CA ALA A 66 -4.20 13.74 3.89
C ALA A 66 -5.72 13.54 3.72
N ASN A 67 -6.24 13.87 2.54
CA ASN A 67 -7.68 13.81 2.23
C ASN A 67 -8.08 12.53 1.50
N TYR A 68 -7.20 11.53 1.39
CA TYR A 68 -7.51 10.26 0.72
C TYR A 68 -8.71 9.52 1.31
N LYS A 69 -8.93 9.62 2.63
CA LYS A 69 -10.11 9.08 3.31
C LYS A 69 -11.46 9.61 2.77
N GLU A 70 -11.47 10.77 2.13
CA GLU A 70 -12.71 11.43 1.69
C GLU A 70 -13.17 10.96 0.31
N PHE A 71 -12.22 10.57 -0.56
CA PHE A 71 -12.51 10.30 -1.96
C PHE A 71 -12.02 8.94 -2.47
N ILE A 72 -11.10 8.26 -1.77
CA ILE A 72 -10.64 6.92 -2.18
C ILE A 72 -11.58 5.88 -1.58
N PRO A 73 -12.24 5.06 -2.41
CA PRO A 73 -13.05 3.95 -1.91
C PRO A 73 -12.22 3.02 -1.03
N PHE A 74 -12.81 2.52 0.06
CA PHE A 74 -12.19 1.59 1.02
C PHE A 74 -11.04 2.17 1.86
N CYS A 75 -10.60 3.41 1.61
CA CYS A 75 -9.68 4.12 2.49
C CYS A 75 -10.42 4.56 3.75
N LYS A 76 -10.08 3.97 4.89
CA LYS A 76 -10.70 4.27 6.19
C LYS A 76 -10.02 5.45 6.89
N THR A 77 -8.70 5.47 6.87
CA THR A 77 -7.89 6.52 7.50
C THR A 77 -6.75 6.93 6.59
N SER A 78 -6.40 8.21 6.65
CA SER A 78 -5.26 8.80 5.96
C SER A 78 -4.59 9.81 6.89
N THR A 79 -3.38 9.48 7.33
CA THR A 79 -2.62 10.29 8.30
C THR A 79 -1.24 10.59 7.75
N VAL A 80 -0.89 11.86 7.65
CA VAL A 80 0.47 12.28 7.25
C VAL A 80 1.35 12.31 8.50
N LEU A 81 2.42 11.51 8.48
CA LEU A 81 3.39 11.41 9.57
C LEU A 81 4.52 12.42 9.42
N TYR A 82 4.94 12.68 8.18
CA TYR A 82 6.00 13.63 7.86
C TYR A 82 5.74 14.24 6.49
N GLU A 83 5.94 15.55 6.36
CA GLU A 83 5.81 16.25 5.11
C GLU A 83 6.98 17.20 4.89
N ASN A 84 7.50 17.19 3.67
CA ASN A 84 8.49 18.13 3.17
C ASN A 84 8.22 18.40 1.68
N HIS A 85 8.84 19.43 1.13
CA HIS A 85 8.62 19.93 -0.24
C HIS A 85 8.78 18.88 -1.35
N LYS A 86 9.53 17.80 -1.10
CA LYS A 86 9.84 16.73 -2.08
C LYS A 86 9.44 15.33 -1.62
N ARG A 87 9.07 15.16 -0.34
CA ARG A 87 8.86 13.84 0.26
C ARG A 87 7.77 13.91 1.32
N LEU A 88 6.89 12.92 1.31
CA LEU A 88 5.79 12.80 2.26
C LEU A 88 5.72 11.35 2.74
N ILE A 89 5.61 11.15 4.05
CA ILE A 89 5.41 9.85 4.68
C ILE A 89 4.00 9.84 5.25
N ALA A 90 3.17 8.91 4.80
CA ALA A 90 1.78 8.80 5.23
C ALA A 90 1.38 7.36 5.54
N GLU A 91 0.61 7.21 6.61
CA GLU A 91 -0.07 5.97 6.99
C GLU A 91 -1.49 5.97 6.41
N LEU A 92 -1.83 4.89 5.71
CA LEU A 92 -3.14 4.66 5.11
C LEU A 92 -3.71 3.34 5.61
N GLN A 93 -4.99 3.33 5.97
CA GLN A 93 -5.71 2.11 6.32
C GLN A 93 -6.73 1.78 5.23
N ILE A 94 -6.60 0.61 4.61
CA ILE A 94 -7.52 0.10 3.59
C ILE A 94 -8.33 -1.05 4.19
N GLY A 95 -9.65 -1.03 4.00
CA GLY A 95 -10.54 -2.05 4.57
C GLY A 95 -11.51 -2.66 3.57
N PHE A 96 -11.46 -3.99 3.46
CA PHE A 96 -12.42 -4.84 2.77
C PHE A 96 -12.91 -5.91 3.74
N PRO A 97 -14.09 -5.79 4.38
CA PRO A 97 -14.55 -6.76 5.37
C PRO A 97 -14.40 -8.21 4.85
N PRO A 98 -13.76 -9.14 5.58
CA PRO A 98 -13.25 -9.09 6.98
C PRO A 98 -11.80 -8.58 7.15
N ILE A 99 -11.12 -8.17 6.09
CA ILE A 99 -9.70 -7.79 6.07
C ILE A 99 -9.56 -6.26 6.22
N CYS A 100 -8.66 -5.82 7.09
CA CYS A 100 -8.25 -4.42 7.18
C CYS A 100 -6.72 -4.38 7.32
N GLU A 101 -6.07 -3.64 6.44
CA GLU A 101 -4.61 -3.57 6.37
C GLU A 101 -4.19 -2.09 6.45
N SER A 102 -3.17 -1.83 7.27
CA SER A 102 -2.56 -0.51 7.41
C SER A 102 -1.16 -0.53 6.79
N TYR A 103 -0.83 0.54 6.08
CA TYR A 103 0.43 0.66 5.37
C TYR A 103 1.02 2.05 5.54
N THR A 104 2.33 2.11 5.73
CA THR A 104 3.09 3.36 5.66
C THR A 104 3.72 3.48 4.28
N SER A 105 3.46 4.61 3.64
CA SER A 105 3.94 4.93 2.30
C SER A 105 4.98 6.04 2.36
N ASP A 106 6.02 5.90 1.53
CA ASP A 106 7.00 6.95 1.27
C ASP A 106 6.76 7.51 -0.14
N VAL A 107 6.25 8.73 -0.18
CA VAL A 107 5.80 9.42 -1.39
C VAL A 107 6.83 10.45 -1.81
N GLN A 108 7.25 10.40 -3.08
CA GLN A 108 8.12 11.40 -3.67
C GLN A 108 7.30 12.39 -4.51
N LEU A 109 7.38 13.67 -4.15
CA LEU A 109 6.62 14.75 -4.77
C LEU A 109 7.51 15.44 -5.82
N ALA A 110 7.18 15.24 -7.10
CA ALA A 110 7.84 15.88 -8.24
C ALA A 110 6.79 16.64 -9.06
N LYS A 111 6.82 17.97 -8.95
CA LYS A 111 5.90 18.84 -9.70
C LYS A 111 6.24 18.81 -11.19
N PRO A 112 5.23 18.72 -12.09
CA PRO A 112 5.43 18.74 -13.54
C PRO A 112 5.88 20.11 -14.06
#